data_AF-A0A0P0CAP9-F1
#
_entry.id   AF-A0A0P0CAP9-F1
#
_cell.length_a   1.000
_cell.length_b   1.000
_cell.length_c   1.000
_cell.angle_alpha   90.00
_cell.angle_beta   90.00
_cell.angle_gamma   90.00
#
_symmetry.space_group_name_H-M   'P 1'
#
loop_
_entity.id
_entity.type
_entity.pdbx_description
1 polymer ?
#
loop_
_entity_poly.entity_id
_entity_poly.type
_entity_poly.pdbx_seq_one_letter_code
_entity_poly.pdbx_strand_id
1 'polypeptide(L)'
;MQAKMRRLGLIASCLSMVLGGFGMIYCLPFLFSPVLEDLVGAGLPFVGGAILFAAGLISFSIKNKKARPDNGLIPSGLHSSIA
;
A
#
# COMPACT_ATOMS: atom_id res chain seq x y z
N MET A 1 20.79 -3.41 -17.59
CA MET A 1 19.33 -3.17 -17.51
C MET A 1 18.71 -3.33 -16.10
N GLN A 2 19.28 -4.13 -15.18
CA GLN A 2 18.79 -4.35 -13.81
C GLN A 2 18.60 -3.10 -12.91
N ALA A 3 19.43 -2.06 -13.08
CA ALA A 3 19.34 -0.84 -12.24
C ALA A 3 18.04 -0.03 -12.47
N LYS A 4 17.50 -0.05 -13.70
CA LYS A 4 16.30 0.72 -14.07
C LYS A 4 15.04 0.16 -13.40
N MET A 5 14.89 -1.17 -13.36
CA MET A 5 13.75 -1.85 -12.71
C MET A 5 13.74 -1.63 -11.18
N ARG A 6 14.91 -1.59 -10.53
CA ARG A 6 14.98 -1.28 -9.10
C ARG A 6 14.51 0.13 -8.77
N ARG A 7 14.83 1.12 -9.61
CA ARG A 7 14.33 2.50 -9.43
C ARG A 7 12.82 2.56 -9.58
N LEU A 8 12.27 1.93 -10.62
CA LEU A 8 10.81 1.84 -10.84
C LEU A 8 10.07 1.30 -9.62
N GLY A 9 10.55 0.20 -9.02
CA GLY A 9 9.87 -0.33 -7.83
C GLY A 9 9.98 0.59 -6.61
N LEU A 10 11.04 1.40 -6.46
CA LEU A 10 11.18 2.31 -5.30
C LEU A 10 10.23 3.50 -5.48
N ILE A 11 10.14 4.00 -6.71
CA ILE A 11 9.20 5.04 -7.11
C ILE A 11 7.77 4.55 -6.87
N ALA A 12 7.43 3.33 -7.32
CA ALA A 12 6.11 2.74 -7.12
C ALA A 12 5.75 2.58 -5.62
N SER A 13 6.67 2.06 -4.80
CA SER A 13 6.41 1.94 -3.35
C SER A 13 6.22 3.31 -2.69
N CYS A 14 7.03 4.30 -3.05
CA CYS A 14 6.92 5.66 -2.54
C CYS A 14 5.60 6.32 -2.94
N LEU A 15 5.20 6.22 -4.22
CA LEU A 15 3.90 6.69 -4.70
C LEU A 15 2.74 5.99 -3.97
N SER A 16 2.79 4.66 -3.81
CA SER A 16 1.75 3.89 -3.10
C SER A 16 1.59 4.34 -1.64
N MET A 17 2.69 4.63 -0.95
CA MET A 17 2.66 5.17 0.42
C MET A 17 2.09 6.60 0.46
N VAL A 18 2.51 7.48 -0.45
CA VAL A 18 2.00 8.85 -0.47
C VAL A 18 0.52 8.88 -0.84
N LEU A 19 0.11 8.21 -1.92
CA LEU A 19 -1.30 8.17 -2.34
C LEU A 19 -2.19 7.49 -1.30
N GLY A 20 -1.76 6.37 -0.71
CA GLY A 20 -2.51 5.68 0.34
C GLY A 20 -2.68 6.53 1.59
N GLY A 21 -1.60 7.17 2.05
CA GLY A 21 -1.62 8.07 3.21
C GLY A 21 -2.48 9.32 2.98
N PHE A 22 -2.39 9.93 1.79
CA PHE A 22 -3.25 11.06 1.42
C PHE A 22 -4.74 10.67 1.37
N GLY A 23 -5.08 9.49 0.85
CA GLY A 23 -6.46 8.98 0.84
C GLY A 23 -7.03 8.78 2.24
N MET A 24 -6.20 8.32 3.19
CA MET A 24 -6.59 8.19 4.60
C MET A 24 -6.80 9.55 5.27
N ILE A 25 -5.87 10.49 5.07
CA ILE A 25 -5.95 11.83 5.67
C ILE A 25 -7.17 12.59 5.13
N TYR A 26 -7.46 12.47 3.84
CA TYR A 26 -8.62 13.10 3.20
C TYR A 26 -9.96 12.56 3.73
N CYS A 27 -10.00 11.30 4.13
CA CYS A 27 -11.20 10.69 4.71
C CYS A 27 -11.49 11.14 6.15
N LEU A 28 -10.48 11.55 6.93
CA LEU A 28 -10.65 11.91 8.34
C LEU A 28 -11.79 12.92 8.62
N PRO A 29 -11.92 14.06 7.91
CA PRO A 29 -13.01 15.00 8.15
C PRO A 29 -14.41 14.41 7.88
N PHE A 30 -14.52 13.53 6.88
CA PHE A 30 -15.78 12.86 6.53
C PHE A 30 -16.16 11.76 7.54
N LEU A 31 -15.18 11.17 8.22
CA LEU A 31 -15.42 10.11 9.22
C LEU A 31 -16.08 10.64 10.52
N PHE A 32 -15.94 11.94 10.79
CA PHE A 32 -16.56 12.61 11.94
C PHE A 32 -17.86 13.35 11.59
N SER A 33 -18.35 13.19 10.37
CA SER A 33 -19.61 13.79 9.92
C SER A 33 -20.81 13.06 10.53
N PRO A 34 -21.86 13.77 10.99
CA PRO A 34 -23.08 13.15 11.54
C PRO A 34 -23.97 12.49 10.47
N VAL A 35 -23.58 12.56 9.19
CA VAL A 35 -24.33 12.02 8.05
C VAL A 35 -23.76 10.66 7.66
N LEU A 36 -24.55 9.59 7.82
CA LEU A 36 -24.14 8.20 7.55
C LEU A 36 -23.72 7.94 6.09
N GLU A 37 -24.31 8.69 5.15
CA GLU A 37 -24.00 8.57 3.72
C GLU A 37 -22.57 9.01 3.41
N ASP A 38 -22.13 10.09 4.08
CA ASP A 38 -20.79 10.65 4.02
C ASP A 38 -19.75 9.70 4.64
N LEU A 39 -20.14 9.07 5.75
CA LEU A 39 -19.33 8.14 6.52
C LEU A 39 -19.04 6.84 5.74
N VAL A 40 -20.05 6.27 5.08
CA VAL A 40 -19.90 5.08 4.22
C VAL A 40 -19.14 5.44 2.94
N GLY A 41 -19.45 6.59 2.34
CA GLY A 41 -18.77 7.09 1.15
C GLY A 41 -17.28 7.33 1.36
N ALA A 42 -16.89 7.74 2.58
CA ALA A 42 -15.50 7.98 2.93
C ALA A 42 -14.77 6.72 3.44
N GLY A 43 -15.50 5.78 4.06
CA GLY A 43 -14.94 4.51 4.54
C GLY A 43 -14.27 3.66 3.44
N LEU A 44 -14.84 3.63 2.24
CA LEU A 44 -14.29 2.85 1.12
C LEU A 44 -12.92 3.42 0.65
N PRO A 45 -12.78 4.75 0.42
CA PRO A 45 -11.49 5.42 0.26
C PRO A 45 -10.50 5.18 1.42
N PHE A 46 -10.96 5.17 2.68
CA PHE A 46 -10.08 4.90 3.82
C PHE A 46 -9.49 3.50 3.79
N VAL A 47 -10.33 2.48 3.57
CA VAL A 47 -9.90 1.08 3.48
C VAL A 47 -9.04 0.86 2.23
N GLY A 48 -9.43 1.43 1.09
CA GLY A 48 -8.63 1.40 -0.13
C GLY A 48 -7.25 2.04 0.05
N GLY A 49 -7.21 3.19 0.72
CA GLY A 49 -5.98 3.87 1.13
C GLY A 49 -5.12 3.03 2.06
N ALA A 50 -5.73 2.35 3.05
CA ALA A 50 -5.04 1.45 3.98
C ALA A 50 -4.34 0.30 3.26
N ILE A 51 -5.07 -0.37 2.36
CA ILE A 51 -4.57 -1.51 1.60
C ILE A 51 -3.43 -1.05 0.68
N LEU A 52 -3.60 0.07 -0.01
CA LEU A 52 -2.58 0.63 -0.91
C LEU A 52 -1.33 1.08 -0.14
N PHE A 53 -1.50 1.68 1.03
CA PHE A 53 -0.40 2.07 1.91
C PHE A 53 0.37 0.85 2.42
N ALA A 54 -0.34 -0.18 2.90
CA ALA A 54 0.23 -1.43 3.38
C ALA A 54 0.97 -2.19 2.26
N ALA A 55 0.41 -2.26 1.05
CA ALA A 55 1.06 -2.86 -0.11
C ALA A 55 2.36 -2.11 -0.48
N GLY A 56 2.35 -0.78 -0.41
CA GLY A 56 3.54 0.06 -0.59
C GLY A 56 4.63 -0.22 0.45
N LEU A 57 4.24 -0.30 1.72
CA LEU A 57 5.12 -0.67 2.85
C LEU A 57 5.73 -2.06 2.68
N ILE A 58 4.94 -3.07 2.30
CA ILE A 58 5.39 -4.44 2.08
C ILE A 58 6.41 -4.47 0.92
N SER A 59 6.08 -3.83 -0.20
CA SER A 59 6.97 -3.74 -1.36
C SER A 59 8.30 -3.03 -1.04
N PHE A 60 8.24 -1.94 -0.26
CA PHE A 60 9.42 -1.24 0.22
C PHE A 60 10.24 -2.09 1.20
N SER A 61 9.57 -2.76 2.14
CA SER A 61 10.18 -3.64 3.13
C SER A 61 10.92 -4.78 2.46
N ILE A 62 10.32 -5.49 1.51
CA ILE A 62 10.98 -6.59 0.76
C ILE A 62 12.26 -6.09 0.06
N LYS A 63 12.23 -4.87 -0.48
CA LYS A 63 13.40 -4.27 -1.15
C LYS A 63 14.48 -3.82 -0.16
N ASN A 64 14.09 -3.42 1.04
CA ASN A 64 15.00 -3.06 2.13
C ASN A 64 15.55 -4.30 2.89
N LYS A 65 14.78 -5.40 2.91
CA LYS A 65 15.06 -6.66 3.65
C LYS A 65 16.16 -7.52 3.03
N LYS A 66 16.75 -7.10 1.90
CA LYS A 66 18.05 -7.64 1.45
C LYS A 66 19.18 -7.42 2.49
N ALA A 67 18.91 -6.67 3.57
CA ALA A 67 19.78 -6.51 4.74
C ALA A 67 19.44 -7.36 5.98
N ARG A 68 18.35 -8.17 6.04
CA ARG A 68 18.10 -9.04 7.22
C ARG A 68 17.09 -10.20 6.99
N PRO A 69 17.48 -11.46 7.22
CA PRO A 69 16.53 -12.58 7.24
C PRO A 69 15.79 -12.54 8.58
N ASP A 70 14.47 -12.60 8.55
CA ASP A 70 13.69 -13.04 9.71
C ASP A 70 12.29 -13.48 9.27
N ASN A 71 11.87 -14.59 9.86
CA ASN A 71 10.81 -15.50 9.45
C ASN A 71 9.42 -14.95 9.79
N GLY A 72 8.48 -15.03 8.85
CA GLY A 72 7.05 -14.94 9.13
C GLY A 72 6.32 -13.74 8.54
N LEU A 73 6.22 -13.66 7.21
CA LEU A 73 4.97 -13.25 6.53
C LEU A 73 5.02 -13.64 5.05
N ILE A 74 4.48 -14.82 4.75
CA ILE A 74 4.28 -15.33 3.40
C ILE A 74 3.02 -14.66 2.81
N PRO A 75 3.09 -14.11 1.59
CA PRO A 75 2.10 -14.49 0.58
C PRO A 75 2.76 -15.33 -0.51
N SER A 76 2.51 -16.64 -0.48
CA SER A 76 3.05 -17.71 -1.32
C SER A 76 2.11 -18.04 -2.48
N GLY A 77 1.73 -17.07 -3.30
CA GLY A 77 0.82 -17.46 -4.40
C GLY A 77 0.19 -16.37 -5.23
N LEU A 78 0.98 -15.50 -5.89
CA LEU A 78 0.42 -14.81 -7.05
C LEU A 78 1.32 -14.93 -8.29
N HIS A 79 1.32 -16.16 -8.80
CA HIS A 79 1.10 -16.43 -10.22
C HIS A 79 2.22 -16.01 -11.20
N SER A 80 3.46 -16.50 -10.99
CA SER A 80 4.51 -16.51 -12.02
C SER A 80 4.92 -17.92 -12.46
N SER A 81 4.08 -18.93 -12.21
CA SER A 81 4.36 -20.32 -12.63
C SER A 81 3.09 -21.12 -12.91
N ILE A 82 2.14 -20.52 -13.64
CA ILE A 82 1.07 -21.21 -14.37
C ILE A 82 0.71 -20.37 -15.59
N ALA A 83 1.69 -20.20 -16.49
CA ALA A 83 1.56 -19.91 -17.93
C ALA A 83 2.97 -19.68 -18.50
#